data_AF-A0A2K3YI31-F1
#
_entry.id   AF-A0A2K3YI31-F1
#
_cell.length_a   1.000
_cell.length_b   1.000
_cell.length_c   1.000
_cell.angle_alpha   90.00
_cell.angle_beta   90.00
_cell.angle_gamma   90.00
#
_symmetry.space_group_name_H-M   'P 1'
#
loop_
_entity.id
_entity.type
_entity.pdbx_description
1 polymer ?
#
loop_
_entity_poly.entity_id
_entity_poly.type
_entity_poly.pdbx_seq_one_letter_code
_entity_poly.pdbx_strand_id
1 'polypeptide(L)'
;TKRFSKSVVEKSTALYEQLVSEEIIPEIKRESGDELTKEELNRIETYLDDKTEALTSELETTQDTETRKSLRKQRSEVRKSKKAFEDFKERKIKYEKQMEIYGDRKSYSKTDNDATFMRMKDDHMRNG
;
A
#
# COMPACT_ATOMS: atom_id res chain seq x y z
N THR A 1 14.10 -7.77 3.89
CA THR A 1 13.25 -6.63 4.28
C THR A 1 13.72 -5.31 3.69
N LYS A 2 15.00 -4.91 3.87
CA LYS A 2 15.52 -3.60 3.38
C LYS A 2 15.36 -3.42 1.86
N ARG A 3 15.75 -4.44 1.07
CA ARG A 3 15.58 -4.44 -0.40
C ARG A 3 14.11 -4.32 -0.84
N PHE A 4 13.19 -4.99 -0.13
CA PHE A 4 11.76 -4.95 -0.47
C PHE A 4 11.12 -3.62 -0.10
N SER A 5 11.53 -3.02 1.02
CA SER A 5 11.13 -1.66 1.41
C SER A 5 11.61 -0.63 0.38
N LYS A 6 12.89 -0.67 -0.03
CA LYS A 6 13.40 0.20 -1.10
C LYS A 6 12.63 0.04 -2.41
N SER A 7 12.33 -1.21 -2.80
CA SER A 7 11.55 -1.47 -4.02
C SER A 7 10.12 -0.92 -3.94
N VAL A 8 9.48 -0.92 -2.77
CA VAL A 8 8.13 -0.33 -2.60
C VAL A 8 8.21 1.19 -2.74
N VAL A 9 9.23 1.82 -2.18
CA VAL A 9 9.47 3.27 -2.30
C VAL A 9 9.72 3.67 -3.77
N GLU A 10 10.59 2.95 -4.47
CA GLU A 10 10.88 3.21 -5.89
C GLU A 10 9.63 3.03 -6.77
N LYS A 11 8.81 2.01 -6.48
CA LYS A 11 7.58 1.77 -7.26
C LYS A 11 6.48 2.78 -6.96
N SER A 12 6.33 3.20 -5.71
CA SER A 12 5.30 4.18 -5.34
C SER A 12 5.64 5.57 -5.86
N THR A 13 6.92 5.96 -5.81
CA THR A 13 7.41 7.22 -6.37
C THR A 13 7.27 7.26 -7.89
N ALA A 14 7.70 6.20 -8.59
CA ALA A 14 7.56 6.09 -10.04
C ALA A 14 6.08 6.10 -10.50
N LEU A 15 5.20 5.40 -9.79
CA LEU A 15 3.77 5.42 -10.12
C LEU A 15 3.18 6.83 -9.93
N TYR A 16 3.55 7.53 -8.86
CA TYR A 16 3.11 8.91 -8.66
C TYR A 16 3.60 9.83 -9.80
N GLU A 17 4.88 9.74 -10.16
CA GLU A 17 5.46 10.57 -11.23
C GLU A 17 4.76 10.32 -12.56
N GLN A 18 4.44 9.05 -12.86
CA GLN A 18 3.63 8.70 -14.01
C GLN A 18 2.24 9.36 -13.96
N LEU A 19 1.52 9.28 -12.84
CA LEU A 19 0.19 9.86 -12.72
C LEU A 19 0.17 11.38 -12.82
N VAL A 20 1.21 12.06 -12.32
CA VAL A 20 1.37 13.51 -12.48
C VAL A 20 1.67 13.83 -13.95
N SER A 21 2.55 13.05 -14.61
CA SER A 21 2.88 13.24 -16.02
C SER A 21 1.69 13.02 -16.97
N GLU A 22 0.78 12.11 -16.62
CA GLU A 22 -0.46 11.84 -17.35
C GLU A 22 -1.60 12.80 -16.96
N GLU A 23 -1.32 13.81 -16.12
CA GLU A 23 -2.30 14.80 -15.60
C GLU A 23 -3.52 14.16 -14.91
N ILE A 24 -3.34 12.98 -14.33
CA ILE A 24 -4.41 12.25 -13.62
C ILE A 24 -4.60 12.83 -12.21
N ILE A 25 -3.50 13.17 -11.54
CA ILE A 25 -3.49 13.78 -10.20
C ILE A 25 -2.66 15.07 -10.20
N PRO A 26 -2.96 16.03 -9.32
CA PRO A 26 -2.15 17.24 -9.18
C PRO A 26 -0.78 16.93 -8.55
N GLU A 27 0.20 17.76 -8.87
CA GLU A 27 1.51 17.71 -8.20
C GLU A 27 1.38 18.19 -6.75
N ILE A 28 1.82 17.35 -5.82
CA ILE A 28 1.83 17.60 -4.39
C ILE A 28 3.25 18.01 -3.99
N LYS A 29 3.35 18.99 -3.07
CA LYS A 29 4.63 19.33 -2.43
C LYS A 29 5.09 18.14 -1.58
N ARG A 30 6.21 17.52 -1.99
CA ARG A 30 6.86 16.43 -1.26
C ARG A 30 7.73 17.00 -0.14
N GLU A 31 7.59 16.47 1.07
CA GLU A 31 8.44 16.83 2.22
C GLU A 31 9.83 16.19 2.12
N SER A 32 9.89 14.94 1.65
CA SER A 32 11.13 14.23 1.33
C SER A 32 11.19 13.93 -0.16
N GLY A 33 12.30 14.29 -0.83
CA GLY A 33 12.49 14.01 -2.25
C GLY A 33 12.56 12.51 -2.59
N ASP A 34 12.95 11.69 -1.62
CA ASP A 34 13.27 10.27 -1.85
C ASP A 34 12.09 9.32 -1.61
N GLU A 35 11.16 9.64 -0.72
CA GLU A 35 10.04 8.75 -0.37
C GLU A 35 8.72 9.49 -0.19
N LEU A 36 7.62 8.83 -0.56
CA LEU A 36 6.28 9.28 -0.22
C LEU A 36 5.98 9.01 1.26
N THR A 37 5.59 10.05 2.00
CA THR A 37 5.15 9.95 3.39
C THR A 37 3.75 9.31 3.48
N LYS A 38 3.35 8.86 4.67
CA LYS A 38 2.00 8.30 4.88
C LYS A 38 0.91 9.32 4.57
N GLU A 39 1.15 10.59 4.89
CA GLU A 39 0.22 11.68 4.61
C GLU A 39 0.11 11.97 3.12
N GLU A 40 1.23 11.98 2.41
CA GLU A 40 1.25 12.14 0.95
C GLU A 40 0.53 10.99 0.25
N LEU A 41 0.74 9.75 0.68
CA LEU A 41 0.01 8.58 0.17
C LEU A 41 -1.51 8.73 0.38
N ASN A 42 -1.95 9.24 1.52
CA ASN A 42 -3.37 9.51 1.77
C ASN A 42 -3.92 10.60 0.86
N ARG A 43 -3.16 11.68 0.63
CA ARG A 43 -3.58 12.76 -0.30
C ARG A 43 -3.72 12.23 -1.73
N ILE A 44 -2.78 11.40 -2.18
CA ILE A 44 -2.85 10.76 -3.49
C ILE A 44 -4.10 9.86 -3.59
N GLU A 45 -4.38 9.08 -2.54
CA GLU A 45 -5.58 8.25 -2.46
C GLU A 45 -6.86 9.08 -2.60
N THR A 46 -6.96 10.22 -1.90
CA THR A 46 -8.11 11.13 -2.02
C THR A 46 -8.26 11.71 -3.43
N TYR A 47 -7.16 12.15 -4.06
CA TYR A 47 -7.24 12.67 -5.43
C TYR A 47 -7.67 11.62 -6.44
N LEU A 48 -7.21 10.38 -6.26
CA LEU A 48 -7.64 9.26 -7.11
C LEU A 48 -9.12 8.96 -6.89
N ASP A 49 -9.63 9.04 -5.66
CA ASP A 49 -11.05 8.88 -5.38
C ASP A 49 -11.89 9.94 -6.07
N ASP A 50 -11.58 11.23 -5.86
CA ASP A 50 -12.27 12.35 -6.50
C ASP A 50 -12.27 12.19 -8.03
N LYS A 51 -11.14 11.77 -8.62
CA LYS A 51 -11.03 11.53 -10.06
C LYS A 51 -11.92 10.36 -10.51
N THR A 52 -12.02 9.29 -9.73
CA THR A 52 -12.92 8.17 -10.07
C THR A 52 -14.39 8.55 -9.97
N GLU A 53 -14.76 9.41 -9.02
CA GLU A 53 -16.11 9.94 -8.88
C GLU A 53 -16.46 10.84 -10.07
N ALA A 54 -15.58 11.78 -10.42
CA ALA A 54 -15.75 12.65 -11.59
C ALA A 54 -15.97 11.85 -12.89
N LEU A 55 -15.14 10.83 -13.14
CA LEU A 55 -15.30 9.94 -14.30
C LEU A 55 -16.59 9.11 -14.26
N THR A 56 -17.10 8.81 -13.05
CA THR A 56 -18.36 8.08 -12.90
C THR A 56 -19.54 9.00 -13.22
N SER A 57 -19.54 10.24 -12.75
CA SER A 57 -20.56 11.24 -13.10
C SER A 57 -20.55 11.56 -14.60
N GLU A 58 -19.38 11.69 -15.22
CA GLU A 58 -19.26 11.92 -16.68
C GLU A 58 -19.79 10.72 -17.48
N LEU A 59 -19.60 9.49 -16.98
CA LEU A 59 -20.19 8.29 -17.55
C LEU A 59 -21.71 8.22 -17.40
N GLU A 60 -22.33 8.94 -16.47
CA GLU A 60 -23.79 8.96 -16.33
C GLU A 60 -24.42 9.94 -17.32
N THR A 61 -23.75 11.06 -17.59
CA THR A 61 -24.24 12.11 -18.49
C THR A 61 -23.98 11.81 -19.97
N THR A 62 -22.87 11.12 -20.27
CA THR A 62 -22.46 10.85 -21.65
C THR A 62 -23.29 9.74 -22.28
N GLN A 63 -23.94 10.01 -23.42
CA GLN A 63 -24.74 9.00 -24.14
C GLN A 63 -23.97 8.29 -25.27
N ASP A 64 -22.95 8.94 -25.83
CA ASP A 64 -22.17 8.38 -26.93
C ASP A 64 -21.38 7.13 -26.51
N THR A 65 -21.40 6.10 -27.35
CA THR A 65 -20.89 4.77 -26.98
C THR A 65 -19.37 4.69 -26.98
N GLU A 66 -18.70 5.39 -27.89
CA GLU A 66 -17.24 5.36 -28.02
C GLU A 66 -16.57 6.17 -26.91
N THR A 67 -17.08 7.36 -26.61
CA THR A 67 -16.65 8.17 -25.45
C THR A 67 -16.88 7.44 -24.12
N ARG A 68 -18.01 6.74 -23.94
CA ARG A 68 -18.22 5.91 -22.74
C ARG A 68 -17.20 4.77 -22.62
N LYS A 69 -16.76 4.18 -23.73
CA LYS A 69 -15.72 3.12 -23.70
C LYS A 69 -14.37 3.69 -23.24
N SER A 70 -13.95 4.85 -23.76
CA SER A 70 -12.69 5.47 -23.36
C SER A 70 -12.72 5.90 -21.88
N LEU A 71 -13.82 6.53 -21.43
CA LEU A 71 -14.00 6.93 -20.02
C LEU A 71 -13.98 5.72 -19.07
N ARG A 72 -14.59 4.59 -19.45
CA ARG A 72 -14.53 3.34 -18.66
C ARG A 72 -13.10 2.82 -18.54
N LYS A 73 -12.31 2.89 -19.61
CA LYS A 73 -10.91 2.47 -19.62
C LYS A 73 -10.09 3.34 -18.66
N GLN A 74 -10.21 4.66 -18.80
CA GLN A 74 -9.54 5.63 -17.90
C GLN A 74 -9.94 5.39 -16.44
N ARG A 75 -11.24 5.27 -16.14
CA ARG A 75 -11.71 4.97 -14.77
C ARG A 75 -11.12 3.66 -14.23
N SER A 76 -10.99 2.64 -15.08
CA SER A 76 -10.36 1.38 -14.67
C SER A 76 -8.88 1.53 -14.37
N GLU A 77 -8.16 2.38 -15.10
CA GLU A 77 -6.75 2.68 -14.86
C GLU A 77 -6.58 3.44 -13.54
N VAL A 78 -7.38 4.50 -13.30
CA VAL A 78 -7.36 5.26 -12.03
C VAL A 78 -7.65 4.34 -10.84
N ARG A 79 -8.64 3.45 -10.93
CA ARG A 79 -8.94 2.48 -9.85
C ARG A 79 -7.80 1.49 -9.59
N LYS A 80 -7.07 1.06 -10.62
CA LYS A 80 -5.89 0.19 -10.46
C LYS A 80 -4.79 0.94 -9.72
N SER A 81 -4.56 2.20 -10.08
CA SER A 81 -3.58 3.05 -9.41
C SER A 81 -3.93 3.26 -7.94
N LYS A 82 -5.20 3.53 -7.62
CA LYS A 82 -5.67 3.63 -6.22
C LYS A 82 -5.31 2.38 -5.43
N LYS A 83 -5.66 1.20 -5.95
CA LYS A 83 -5.36 -0.09 -5.30
C LYS A 83 -3.85 -0.31 -5.10
N ALA A 84 -3.02 0.17 -6.03
CA ALA A 84 -1.57 0.10 -5.89
C ALA A 84 -1.07 0.98 -4.74
N PHE A 85 -1.59 2.20 -4.58
CA PHE A 85 -1.23 3.07 -3.45
C PHE A 85 -1.66 2.52 -2.09
N GLU A 86 -2.85 1.91 -2.02
CA GLU A 86 -3.31 1.19 -0.83
C GLU A 86 -2.34 0.06 -0.45
N ASP A 87 -1.96 -0.78 -1.42
CA ASP A 87 -0.98 -1.86 -1.22
C ASP A 87 0.42 -1.33 -0.83
N PHE A 88 0.88 -0.22 -1.41
CA PHE A 88 2.14 0.41 -1.01
C PHE A 88 2.12 0.88 0.45
N LYS A 89 1.01 1.47 0.88
CA LYS A 89 0.79 1.92 2.27
C LYS A 89 0.80 0.74 3.24
N GLU A 90 0.06 -0.33 2.94
CA GLU A 90 0.05 -1.54 3.77
C GLU A 90 1.44 -2.18 3.88
N ARG A 91 2.16 -2.30 2.75
CA ARG A 91 3.52 -2.85 2.74
C ARG A 91 4.50 -1.99 3.50
N LYS A 92 4.39 -0.66 3.42
CA LYS A 92 5.22 0.27 4.20
C LYS A 92 5.05 0.03 5.68
N ILE A 93 3.80 -0.02 6.17
CA ILE A 93 3.49 -0.34 7.58
C ILE A 93 4.03 -1.71 7.99
N LYS A 94 3.84 -2.73 7.13
CA LYS A 94 4.32 -4.09 7.39
C LYS A 94 5.84 -4.12 7.53
N TYR A 95 6.56 -3.47 6.62
CA TYR A 95 8.02 -3.46 6.64
C TYR A 95 8.58 -2.66 7.80
N GLU A 96 7.96 -1.54 8.18
CA GLU A 96 8.32 -0.78 9.38
C GLU A 96 8.24 -1.68 10.64
N LYS A 97 7.11 -2.36 10.85
CA LYS A 97 6.94 -3.32 11.98
C LYS A 97 7.95 -4.45 11.94
N GLN A 98 8.22 -4.99 10.74
CA GLN A 98 9.22 -6.05 10.60
C GLN A 98 10.62 -5.55 10.98
N MET A 99 11.01 -4.34 10.55
CA MET A 99 12.29 -3.75 10.93
C MET A 99 12.43 -3.55 12.45
N GLU A 100 11.35 -3.11 13.10
CA GLU A 100 11.31 -2.98 14.56
C GLU A 100 11.55 -4.33 15.25
N ILE A 101 10.95 -5.41 14.76
CA ILE A 101 11.15 -6.77 15.29
C ILE A 101 12.59 -7.28 15.05
N TYR A 102 13.17 -6.99 13.88
CA TYR A 102 14.52 -7.46 13.55
C TYR A 102 15.63 -6.72 14.31
N GLY A 103 15.45 -5.42 14.56
CA GLY A 103 16.53 -4.55 15.02
C GLY A 103 17.79 -4.74 14.17
N ASP A 104 18.92 -5.02 14.82
CA ASP A 104 20.21 -5.30 14.16
C ASP A 104 20.41 -6.76 13.75
N ARG A 105 19.53 -7.66 14.18
CA ARG A 105 19.65 -9.10 13.92
C ARG A 105 19.08 -9.42 12.54
N LYS A 106 19.96 -9.86 11.63
CA LYS A 106 19.61 -10.23 10.23
C LYS A 106 18.76 -11.51 10.09
N SER A 107 18.22 -12.05 11.18
CA SER A 107 17.45 -13.29 11.21
C SER A 107 16.29 -13.23 12.20
N TYR A 108 15.14 -13.78 11.83
CA TYR A 108 14.10 -14.18 12.79
C TYR A 108 14.60 -15.40 13.58
N SER A 109 15.54 -15.24 14.51
CA SER A 109 15.85 -16.34 15.44
C SER A 109 14.65 -16.47 16.38
N LYS A 110 14.02 -17.64 16.34
CA LYS A 110 12.83 -18.03 17.13
C LYS A 110 12.82 -17.38 18.51
N THR A 111 12.13 -16.27 18.62
CA THR A 111 11.71 -15.70 19.89
C THR A 111 10.21 -15.81 19.80
N ASP A 112 9.62 -16.75 20.52
CA ASP A 112 8.16 -16.89 20.56
C ASP A 112 7.63 -15.60 21.18
N ASN A 113 7.06 -14.71 20.37
CA ASN A 113 6.44 -13.47 20.87
C ASN A 113 5.25 -13.77 21.80
N ASP A 114 4.71 -14.99 21.74
CA ASP A 114 3.61 -15.50 22.56
C ASP A 114 4.01 -16.73 23.41
N ALA A 115 5.28 -16.85 23.85
CA ALA A 115 5.69 -17.93 24.76
C ALA A 115 4.96 -17.83 26.12
N THR A 116 3.70 -18.24 26.15
CA THR A 116 2.99 -18.62 27.35
C THR A 116 3.69 -19.87 27.86
N PHE A 117 4.29 -19.73 29.04
CA PHE A 117 5.06 -20.75 29.74
C PHE A 117 4.39 -22.13 29.58
N MET A 118 5.14 -23.09 29.04
CA MET A 118 4.77 -24.49 28.91
C MET A 118 3.87 -24.95 30.06
N ARG A 119 2.61 -25.27 29.80
CA ARG A 119 1.86 -26.15 30.70
C ARG A 119 2.50 -27.53 30.57
N MET A 120 3.50 -27.81 31.42
CA MET A 120 3.84 -29.19 31.77
C MET A 120 2.53 -29.86 32.14
N LYS A 121 2.07 -30.81 31.34
CA LYS A 121 1.13 -31.80 31.85
C LYS A 121 1.90 -32.53 32.94
N ASP A 122 1.49 -32.35 34.19
CA ASP A 122 1.80 -33.29 35.26
C ASP A 122 1.17 -34.64 34.86
N ASP A 123 1.83 -35.37 33.96
CA ASP A 123 1.47 -36.76 33.72
C ASP A 123 1.97 -37.57 34.90
N HIS A 124 1.01 -38.13 35.60
CA HIS A 124 1.19 -38.79 36.87
C HIS A 124 1.95 -40.09 36.60
N MET A 125 3.25 -40.15 36.96
CA MET A 125 3.96 -41.43 37.10
C MET A 125 3.38 -42.19 38.30
N ARG A 126 2.18 -42.76 38.12
CA ARG A 126 1.65 -43.87 38.91
C ARG A 126 2.07 -45.17 38.27
N ASN A 127 3.36 -45.48 38.34
CA ASN A 127 3.85 -46.85 38.21
C ASN A 127 4.38 -47.28 39.57
N GLY A 128 3.47 -47.84 40.37
CA GLY A 128 3.73 -48.65 41.55
C GLY A 128 2.89 -49.91 41.42
#